data_AF-A0A090WHA8-F1
#
_entry.id   AF-A0A090WHA8-F1
#
_cell.length_a   1.000
_cell.length_b   1.000
_cell.length_c   1.000
_cell.angle_alpha   90.00
_cell.angle_beta   90.00
_cell.angle_gamma   90.00
#
_symmetry.space_group_name_H-M   'P 1'
#
loop_
_entity.id
_entity.type
_entity.pdbx_description
1 polymer ?
#
loop_
_entity_poly.entity_id
_entity_poly.type
_entity_poly.pdbx_seq_one_letter_code
_entity_poly.pdbx_strand_id
1 'polypeptide(L)' 'MYPVIPKGLILLRLIPTASHTLEDVNETLDAFSAIRDRLEGGIYKRLSASVAAAFE' A
#
# COMPACT_ATOMS: atom_id res chain seq x y z
N MET A 1 -14.86 0.76 20.55
CA MET A 1 -13.79 0.19 19.71
C MET A 1 -12.77 1.29 19.47
N TYR A 2 -11.52 1.12 19.91
CA TYR A 2 -10.43 2.04 19.57
C TYR A 2 -10.02 1.83 18.10
N PRO A 3 -9.51 2.84 17.39
CA PRO A 3 -8.96 2.63 16.06
C PRO A 3 -7.79 1.67 16.17
N VAL A 4 -7.87 0.54 15.46
CA VAL A 4 -6.86 -0.53 15.47
C VAL A 4 -5.51 -0.04 14.90
N ILE A 5 -5.50 1.13 14.24
CA ILE A 5 -4.33 1.73 13.61
C ILE A 5 -4.25 3.23 13.97
N PRO A 6 -3.11 3.74 14.46
CA PRO A 6 -2.92 5.16 14.75
C PRO A 6 -3.09 6.06 13.52
N LYS A 7 -3.51 7.31 13.74
CA LYS A 7 -3.63 8.31 12.67
C LYS A 7 -2.25 8.56 12.04
N GLY A 8 -2.20 8.58 10.70
CA GLY A 8 -0.96 8.81 9.95
C GLY A 8 -0.13 7.55 9.67
N LEU A 9 -0.56 6.38 10.13
CA LEU A 9 0.07 5.11 9.79
C LEU A 9 -0.65 4.46 8.60
N ILE A 10 0.09 3.99 7.61
CA ILE A 10 -0.42 3.15 6.52
C ILE A 10 -0.04 1.71 6.82
N LEU A 11 -1.04 0.82 6.90
CA LEU A 11 -0.83 -0.61 7.07
C LEU A 11 -1.20 -1.32 5.78
N LEU A 12 -0.22 -1.98 5.16
CA LEU A 12 -0.47 -2.93 4.07
C LEU A 12 -0.54 -4.33 4.69
N ARG A 13 -1.75 -4.90 4.77
CA ARG A 13 -1.97 -6.24 5.31
C ARG A 13 -2.06 -7.25 4.17
N LEU A 14 -1.22 -8.26 4.23
CA LEU A 14 -1.26 -9.43 3.35
C LEU A 14 -1.92 -10.60 4.08
N ILE A 15 -2.85 -11.29 3.43
CA ILE A 15 -3.50 -12.50 3.96
C ILE A 15 -3.35 -13.58 2.88
N PRO A 16 -2.37 -14.49 3.00
CA PRO A 16 -2.26 -15.59 2.07
C PRO A 16 -3.39 -16.60 2.35
N THR A 17 -3.89 -17.21 1.28
CA THR A 17 -4.85 -18.32 1.36
C THR A 17 -4.23 -19.59 0.77
N ALA A 18 -4.74 -20.75 1.16
CA ALA A 18 -4.25 -22.03 0.68
C ALA A 18 -4.38 -22.23 -0.85
N SER A 19 -5.17 -21.41 -1.53
CA SER A 19 -5.35 -21.43 -2.98
C SER A 19 -4.25 -20.69 -3.75
N HIS A 20 -3.40 -19.91 -3.09
CA HIS A 20 -2.32 -19.20 -3.77
C HIS A 20 -1.24 -20.18 -4.23
N THR A 21 -0.82 -20.02 -5.47
CA THR A 21 0.37 -20.68 -6.02
C THR A 21 1.64 -19.94 -5.57
N LEU A 22 2.81 -20.55 -5.76
CA LEU A 22 4.08 -19.87 -5.50
C LEU A 22 4.28 -18.64 -6.39
N GLU A 23 3.71 -18.65 -7.59
CA GLU A 23 3.78 -17.52 -8.52
C GLU A 23 2.97 -16.33 -8.00
N ASP A 24 1.75 -16.57 -7.51
CA ASP A 24 0.92 -15.53 -6.88
C ASP A 24 1.63 -14.92 -5.65
N VAL A 25 2.33 -15.74 -4.88
CA VAL A 25 3.10 -15.28 -3.71
C VAL A 25 4.23 -14.36 -4.16
N ASN A 26 5.01 -14.76 -5.17
CA ASN A 26 6.12 -13.96 -5.66
C ASN A 26 5.66 -12.64 -6.27
N GLU A 27 4.62 -12.68 -7.12
CA GLU A 27 4.03 -11.46 -7.69
C GLU A 27 3.56 -10.50 -6.59
N THR A 28 2.93 -11.04 -5.54
CA THR A 28 2.46 -10.21 -4.44
C THR A 28 3.64 -9.58 -3.67
N LEU A 29 4.71 -10.33 -3.42
CA LEU A 29 5.91 -9.81 -2.76
C LEU A 29 6.59 -8.70 -3.57
N ASP A 30 6.67 -8.87 -4.89
CA ASP A 30 7.23 -7.89 -5.81
C ASP A 30 6.38 -6.61 -5.84
N ALA A 31 5.06 -6.76 -5.95
CA ALA A 31 4.13 -5.65 -5.92
C ALA A 31 4.20 -4.87 -4.59
N PHE A 32 4.22 -5.57 -3.45
CA PHE A 32 4.30 -4.92 -2.14
C PHE A 32 5.64 -4.20 -1.93
N SER A 33 6.75 -4.79 -2.40
CA SER A 33 8.06 -4.15 -2.34
C SER A 33 8.09 -2.87 -3.17
N ALA A 34 7.58 -2.91 -4.40
CA ALA A 34 7.48 -1.73 -5.25
C ALA A 34 6.59 -0.62 -4.63
N ILE A 35 5.48 -0.99 -3.98
CA ILE A 35 4.60 -0.02 -3.30
C ILE A 35 5.33 0.63 -2.13
N ARG A 36 6.05 -0.13 -1.31
CA ARG A 36 6.85 0.41 -0.20
C ARG A 36 7.85 1.45 -0.70
N ASP A 37 8.62 1.12 -1.73
CA ASP A 37 9.67 2.02 -2.23
C ASP A 37 9.06 3.33 -2.78
N ARG A 38 7.89 3.26 -3.42
CA ARG A 38 7.14 4.42 -3.90
C ARG A 38 6.53 5.26 -2.76
N LEU A 39 6.11 4.62 -1.66
CA LEU A 39 5.63 5.30 -0.45
C LEU A 39 6.77 6.07 0.23
N GLU A 40 7.91 5.42 0.43
CA GLU A 40 9.11 6.06 1.00
C GLU A 40 9.65 7.17 0.10
N GLY A 41 9.63 6.99 -1.22
CA GLY A 41 9.98 8.01 -2.20
C GLY A 41 8.98 9.19 -2.30
N GLY A 42 7.92 9.18 -1.49
CA GLY A 42 6.91 10.23 -1.44
C GLY A 42 6.10 10.41 -2.71
N ILE A 43 6.14 9.45 -3.65
CA ILE A 43 5.45 9.52 -4.94
C ILE A 43 3.94 9.62 -4.70
N TYR A 44 3.40 8.75 -3.85
CA TYR A 44 1.97 8.75 -3.53
C TYR A 44 1.52 10.03 -2.82
N LYS A 45 2.38 10.64 -1.98
CA LYS A 45 2.08 11.92 -1.32
C LYS A 45 1.97 13.06 -2.33
N ARG A 46 2.83 13.08 -3.35
CA ARG A 46 2.77 14.08 -4.43
C ARG A 46 1.53 13.85 -5.30
N LEU A 47 1.25 12.60 -5.66
CA LEU A 47 0.10 12.24 -6.47
C LEU A 47 -1.23 12.53 -5.76
N SER A 48 -1.32 12.27 -4.45
CA SER A 48 -2.51 12.59 -3.66
C SER A 48 -2.75 14.09 -3.55
N ALA A 49 -1.68 14.89 -3.46
CA ALA A 49 -1.78 16.34 -3.42
C ALA A 49 -2.27 16.90 -4.77
N SER A 50 -1.79 16.39 -5.89
CA SER A 50 -2.26 16.81 -7.22
C SER A 50 -3.71 16.42 -7.48
N VAL A 51 -4.14 15.26 -6.95
CA VAL A 51 -5.53 14.82 -7.01
C VAL A 51 -6.42 15.77 -6.20
N ALA A 52 -6.08 16.05 -4.94
CA ALA A 52 -6.85 16.97 -4.11
C ALA A 52 -7.01 18.36 -4.75
N ALA A 53 -5.93 18.90 -5.32
CA ALA A 53 -5.94 20.20 -6.00
C ALA A 53 -6.76 20.22 -7.31
N ALA A 54 -7.06 19.07 -7.91
CA ALA A 54 -7.90 18.98 -9.11
C ALA A 54 -9.41 18.86 -8.79
N PHE A 55 -9.75 18.63 -7.52
CA PHE A 55 -11.12 18.52 -7.03
C PHE A 55 -11.56 19.76 -6.21
N GLU A 56 -10.70 20.78 -6.10
CA GLU A 56 -11.03 22.14 -5.64
C GLU A 56 -11.29 23.06 -6.84
#